data_AF-A0A7C3HZJ1-F1
#
_entry.id   AF-A0A7C3HZJ1-F1
#
_cell.length_a   1.000
_cell.length_b   1.000
_cell.length_c   1.000
_cell.angle_alpha   90.00
_cell.angle_beta   90.00
_cell.angle_gamma   90.00
#
_symmetry.space_group_name_H-M   'P 1'
#
loop_
_entity.id
_entity.type
_entity.pdbx_description
1 polymer ?
#
loop_
_entity_poly.entity_id
_entity_poly.type
_entity_poly.pdbx_seq_one_letter_code
_entity_poly.pdbx_strand_id
1 'polypeptide(L)' 'MNLPTDPLKRFEEAPPKSREALLKLWAGLAPRVRATDPARYLAVQEALELDIPFAVLVLYVFRECRRALEDNPTQERLAE' A
#
# COMPACT_ATOMS: atom_id res chain seq x y z
N MET A 1 15.36 17.70 8.05
CA MET A 1 15.11 16.27 7.81
C MET A 1 14.08 16.19 6.68
N ASN A 2 14.50 15.80 5.47
CA ASN A 2 13.56 15.57 4.37
C ASN A 2 12.84 14.25 4.64
N LEU A 3 11.66 14.31 5.27
CA LEU A 3 10.77 13.16 5.29
C LEU A 3 10.50 12.78 3.83
N PRO A 4 10.56 11.48 3.46
CA PRO A 4 10.19 11.07 2.12
C PRO A 4 8.78 11.56 1.84
N THR A 5 8.62 12.37 0.80
CA THR A 5 7.31 12.88 0.37
C THR A 5 6.41 11.75 -0.13
N ASP A 6 7.00 10.58 -0.40
CA ASP A 6 6.30 9.38 -0.83
C ASP A 6 5.92 8.49 0.37
N PRO A 7 4.62 8.31 0.66
CA PRO A 7 4.17 7.46 1.74
C PRO A 7 4.61 6.00 1.60
N LEU A 8 4.90 5.51 0.38
CA LEU A 8 5.37 4.15 0.17
C LEU A 8 6.82 3.96 0.67
N LYS A 9 7.70 4.92 0.37
CA LYS A 9 9.08 4.94 0.91
C LYS A 9 9.10 5.08 2.42
N ARG A 10 8.17 5.86 2.98
CA ARG A 10 8.01 5.94 4.45
C ARG A 10 7.63 4.60 5.08
N PHE A 11 6.85 3.77 4.38
CA PHE A 11 6.56 2.41 4.83
C PHE A 11 7.84 1.58 4.92
N GLU A 12 8.67 1.62 3.88
CA GLU A 12 9.90 0.82 3.78
C GLU A 12 10.92 1.20 4.85
N GLU A 13 11.13 2.49 5.08
CA GLU A 13 12.08 3.00 6.09
C GLU A 13 11.57 2.84 7.53
N ALA A 14 10.26 3.00 7.74
CA ALA A 14 9.64 2.96 9.05
C ALA A 14 8.29 2.22 9.03
N PRO A 15 8.32 0.87 9.03
CA PRO A 15 7.10 0.07 9.02
C PRO A 15 6.18 0.40 10.20
N PRO A 16 4.85 0.42 10.01
CA PRO A 16 3.90 0.62 11.09
C PRO A 16 4.08 -0.39 12.22
N LYS A 17 4.11 0.12 13.46
CA LYS A 17 4.22 -0.71 14.68
C LYS A 17 2.89 -0.93 15.40
N SER A 18 1.81 -0.35 14.88
CA SER A 18 0.46 -0.52 15.41
C SER A 18 -0.58 -0.46 14.28
N ARG A 19 -1.78 -0.98 14.56
CA ARG A 19 -2.92 -0.93 13.63
C ARG A 19 -3.32 0.50 13.29
N GLU A 20 -3.30 1.40 14.26
CA GLU A 20 -3.56 2.81 14.06
C GLU A 20 -2.54 3.46 13.10
N ALA A 21 -1.25 3.16 13.29
CA ALA A 21 -0.19 3.67 12.40
C ALA A 21 -0.36 3.13 10.97
N LEU A 22 -0.75 1.85 10.83
CA LEU A 22 -1.03 1.25 9.53
C LEU A 22 -2.21 1.93 8.83
N LEU A 23 -3.30 2.20 9.55
CA LEU A 23 -4.48 2.88 9.00
C LEU A 23 -4.18 4.32 8.58
N LYS A 24 -3.39 5.07 9.37
CA LYS A 24 -2.94 6.42 9.00
C LYS A 24 -2.11 6.41 7.72
N LEU A 25 -1.22 5.45 7.59
CA LEU A 25 -0.38 5.30 6.40
C LEU A 25 -1.21 4.89 5.19
N TRP A 26 -2.12 3.92 5.37
CA TRP A 26 -3.06 3.50 4.34
C TRP A 26 -3.93 4.66 3.86
N ALA A 27 -4.43 5.53 4.74
CA ALA A 27 -5.20 6.70 4.33
C ALA A 27 -4.43 7.63 3.36
N GLY A 28 -3.10 7.68 3.46
CA GLY A 28 -2.25 8.43 2.53
C GLY A 28 -1.99 7.72 1.19
N LEU A 29 -2.00 6.39 1.17
CA LEU A 29 -1.73 5.57 -0.04
C LEU A 29 -3.01 5.21 -0.80
N ALA A 30 -4.11 5.01 -0.08
CA ALA A 30 -5.38 4.49 -0.58
C ALA A 30 -5.91 5.24 -1.81
N PRO A 31 -5.91 6.58 -1.87
CA PRO A 31 -6.39 7.29 -3.07
C PRO A 31 -5.55 6.98 -4.32
N ARG A 32 -4.21 6.91 -4.16
CA ARG A 32 -3.29 6.59 -5.27
C ARG A 32 -3.46 5.13 -5.71
N VAL A 33 -3.52 4.20 -4.75
CA VAL A 33 -3.74 2.77 -5.04
C VAL A 33 -5.08 2.57 -5.74
N ARG A 34 -6.16 3.22 -5.28
CA ARG A 34 -7.49 3.16 -5.91
C ARG A 34 -7.48 3.70 -7.34
N ALA A 35 -6.74 4.76 -7.62
CA ALA A 35 -6.64 5.34 -8.94
C ALA A 35 -5.86 4.46 -9.91
N THR A 36 -4.79 3.80 -9.44
CA THR A 36 -3.90 2.99 -10.29
C THR A 36 -4.36 1.54 -10.45
N ASP A 37 -4.81 0.89 -9.37
CA ASP A 37 -5.24 -0.50 -9.35
C ASP A 37 -6.42 -0.68 -8.34
N PRO A 38 -7.66 -0.49 -8.80
CA PRO A 38 -8.86 -0.63 -7.96
C PRO A 38 -9.01 -2.02 -7.34
N ALA A 39 -8.53 -3.08 -8.00
CA ALA A 39 -8.62 -4.44 -7.48
C ALA A 39 -7.75 -4.60 -6.23
N ARG A 40 -6.53 -4.06 -6.25
CA ARG A 40 -5.65 -4.05 -5.07
C ARG A 40 -6.17 -3.17 -3.95
N TYR A 41 -6.79 -2.04 -4.28
CA TYR A 41 -7.45 -1.21 -3.28
C TYR A 41 -8.49 -2.01 -2.49
N LEU A 42 -9.39 -2.73 -3.18
CA LEU A 42 -10.40 -3.56 -2.54
C LEU A 42 -9.78 -4.69 -1.73
N ALA A 43 -8.77 -5.38 -2.27
CA ALA A 43 -8.08 -6.46 -1.58
C ALA A 43 -7.40 -5.99 -0.27
N VAL A 44 -6.94 -4.74 -0.21
CA VAL A 44 -6.43 -4.14 1.04
C VAL A 44 -7.57 -3.78 1.99
N GLN A 45 -8.69 -3.23 1.50
CA GLN A 45 -9.86 -2.94 2.34
C GLN A 45 -10.38 -4.21 3.04
N GLU A 46 -10.55 -5.29 2.29
CA GLU A 46 -10.97 -6.58 2.84
C GLU A 46 -9.98 -7.09 3.90
N ALA A 47 -8.67 -7.07 3.61
CA ALA A 47 -7.66 -7.52 4.58
C ALA A 47 -7.64 -6.70 5.88
N LEU A 48 -7.99 -5.41 5.83
CA LEU A 48 -8.10 -4.55 7.01
C LEU A 48 -9.32 -4.88 7.88
N GLU A 49 -10.26 -5.68 7.41
CA GLU A 49 -11.43 -6.13 8.18
C GLU A 49 -11.22 -7.53 8.79
N LEU A 50 -10.28 -8.30 8.24
CA LEU A 50 -9.97 -9.65 8.72
C LEU A 50 -9.15 -9.65 10.02
N ASP A 51 -9.36 -10.69 10.84
CA ASP A 51 -8.56 -10.95 12.04
C ASP A 51 -7.24 -11.67 11.68
N ILE A 52 -6.35 -10.91 11.04
CA ILE A 52 -5.02 -11.39 10.61
C ILE A 52 -3.97 -10.90 11.60
N PRO A 53 -2.95 -11.72 11.94
CA PRO A 53 -1.81 -11.28 12.74
C PRO A 53 -1.19 -9.99 12.18
N PHE A 54 -0.99 -8.99 13.04
CA PHE A 54 -0.57 -7.65 12.62
C PHE A 54 0.65 -7.63 11.71
N ALA A 55 1.68 -8.43 12.02
CA ALA A 55 2.89 -8.52 11.20
C ALA A 55 2.60 -8.98 9.75
N VAL A 56 1.66 -9.93 9.59
CA VAL A 56 1.24 -10.42 8.27
C VAL A 56 0.42 -9.35 7.54
N LEU A 57 -0.50 -8.68 8.25
CA LEU A 57 -1.31 -7.60 7.67
C LEU A 57 -0.43 -6.45 7.15
N VAL A 58 0.57 -6.03 7.92
CA VAL A 58 1.53 -4.98 7.53
C VAL A 58 2.24 -5.37 6.23
N LEU A 59 2.82 -6.57 6.15
CA LEU A 59 3.52 -7.04 4.96
C LEU A 59 2.59 -7.15 3.75
N TYR A 60 1.36 -7.63 3.95
CA TYR A 60 0.37 -7.72 2.90
C TYR A 60 0.01 -6.35 2.33
N VAL A 61 -0.35 -5.39 3.19
CA VAL A 61 -0.69 -4.01 2.75
C VAL A 61 0.47 -3.39 1.98
N PHE A 62 1.71 -3.56 2.46
CA PHE A 62 2.89 -3.05 1.75
C PHE A 62 3.04 -3.64 0.35
N ARG A 63 2.94 -4.97 0.24
CA ARG A 63 3.09 -5.68 -1.02
C ARG A 63 2.04 -5.21 -2.04
N GLU A 64 0.80 -5.07 -1.63
CA GLU A 64 -0.27 -4.62 -2.52
C GLU A 64 -0.08 -3.15 -2.94
N CYS A 65 0.37 -2.28 -2.04
CA CYS A 65 0.72 -0.89 -2.37
C CYS A 65 1.89 -0.82 -3.37
N ARG A 66 2.97 -1.60 -3.17
CA ARG A 66 4.09 -1.65 -4.12
C ARG A 66 3.66 -2.15 -5.49
N ARG A 67 2.86 -3.21 -5.54
CA ARG A 67 2.39 -3.72 -6.83
C ARG A 67 1.47 -2.75 -7.56
N ALA A 68 0.67 -1.97 -6.83
CA ALA A 68 -0.16 -0.95 -7.43
C ALA A 68 0.65 0.26 -7.94
N LEU A 69 1.71 0.66 -7.24
CA LEU A 69 2.38 1.95 -7.44
C LEU A 69 3.75 1.88 -8.11
N GLU A 70 4.44 0.74 -8.02
CA GLU A 70 5.78 0.51 -8.58
C GLU A 70 5.75 -0.57 -9.68
N ASP A 71 5.13 -1.74 -9.41
CA ASP A 71 5.11 -2.85 -10.36
C ASP A 71 3.85 -2.83 -11.26
N ASN A 72 3.72 -1.81 -12.12
CA ASN A 72 2.64 -1.78 -13.11
C ASN A 72 3.15 -2.09 -14.54
N PRO A 73 3.34 -3.38 -14.91
CA PRO A 73 3.68 -3.77 -16.29
C PRO A 73 2.54 -3.50 -17.29
N THR A 74 1.35 -3.08 -16.82
CA THR A 74 0.21 -2.75 -17.70
C THR A 74 0.46 -1.49 -18.53
N GLN A 75 1.42 -0.62 -18.14
CA GLN A 75 1.84 0.50 -18.99
C GLN A 75 2.89 0.13 -20.06
N GLU A 76 3.66 -0.94 -19.88
CA GLU A 76 4.65 -1.35 -20.90
C GLU A 76 4.00 -1.99 -22.13
N ARG A 77 2.87 -2.70 -21.99
CA ARG A 77 2.18 -3.38 -23.12
C ARG A 77 1.19 -2.53 -23.91
N LEU A 78 0.82 -1.34 -23.44
CA LEU A 78 -0.05 -0.41 -24.19
C LEU A 78 0.75 0.63 -24.98
N ALA A 79 2.09 0.57 -24.91
CA ALA A 79 3.02 1.43 -25.64
C ALA A 79 3.72 0.72 -26.83
N GLU A 80 3.35 -0.54 -27.13
CA GLU A 80 3.78 -1.29 -28.33
C GLU A 80 2.62 -1.49 -29.33
#